data_AF-A0A162G8A7-F1
#
_entry.id   AF-A0A162G8A7-F1
#
_cell.length_a   1.000
_cell.length_b   1.000
_cell.length_c   1.000
_cell.angle_alpha   90.00
_cell.angle_beta   90.00
_cell.angle_gamma   90.00
#
_symmetry.space_group_name_H-M   'P 1'
#
loop_
_entity.id
_entity.type
_entity.pdbx_description
1 polymer ?
#
loop_
_entity_poly.entity_id
_entity_poly.type
_entity_poly.pdbx_seq_one_letter_code
_entity_poly.pdbx_strand_id
1 'polypeptide(L)'
;MLSSYVVHYKNKYPNGKVDASDDRLDVYCADGVHRVALRKGGDGVIRDKSNELGAIDKHDLSPIPKNTRVYKLHADGRIGLDEEASARIEASRELVQADNRILSIEEYKKMAGYTVDQIGNVQAPK
;
A
#
# COMPACT_ATOMS: atom_id res chain seq x y z
N MET A 1 -4.77 -14.43 6.48
CA MET A 1 -5.76 -13.78 5.58
C MET A 1 -5.59 -12.25 5.57
N LEU A 2 -5.37 -11.60 6.73
CA LEU A 2 -5.04 -10.17 6.78
C LEU A 2 -3.59 -9.82 6.40
N SER A 3 -2.65 -10.76 6.50
CA SER A 3 -1.23 -10.52 6.22
C SER A 3 -0.95 -9.98 4.81
N SER A 4 -1.71 -10.41 3.80
CA SER A 4 -1.60 -9.88 2.43
C SER A 4 -2.05 -8.41 2.34
N TYR A 5 -3.09 -8.02 3.08
CA TYR A 5 -3.52 -6.62 3.18
C TYR A 5 -2.49 -5.78 3.92
N VAL A 6 -1.89 -6.31 4.99
CA VAL A 6 -0.82 -5.63 5.72
C VAL A 6 0.36 -5.33 4.78
N VAL A 7 0.80 -6.31 4.00
CA VAL A 7 1.88 -6.10 3.02
C VAL A 7 1.49 -5.07 1.96
N HIS A 8 0.28 -5.16 1.42
CA HIS A 8 -0.21 -4.18 0.45
C HIS A 8 -0.15 -2.75 1.02
N TYR A 9 -0.68 -2.53 2.22
CA TYR A 9 -0.75 -1.20 2.81
C TYR A 9 0.58 -0.66 3.33
N LYS A 10 1.49 -1.52 3.78
CA LYS A 10 2.87 -1.13 4.07
C LYS A 10 3.60 -0.59 2.83
N ASN A 11 3.26 -1.10 1.65
CA ASN A 11 3.83 -0.63 0.40
C ASN A 11 3.07 0.57 -0.19
N LYS A 12 1.74 0.66 0.01
CA LYS A 12 0.93 1.79 -0.49
C LYS A 12 1.17 3.07 0.31
N TYR A 13 1.42 2.95 1.62
CA TYR A 13 1.72 4.08 2.51
C TYR A 13 3.10 3.86 3.14
N PRO A 14 4.19 4.09 2.38
CA PRO A 14 5.54 3.91 2.90
C PRO A 14 5.79 4.87 4.08
N ASN A 15 6.60 4.42 5.04
CA ASN A 15 6.86 5.11 6.33
C ASN A 15 5.64 5.31 7.24
N GLY A 16 4.46 4.85 6.82
CA GLY A 16 3.26 4.84 7.64
C GLY A 16 3.23 3.69 8.65
N LYS A 17 2.12 3.62 9.40
CA LYS A 17 1.83 2.54 10.34
C LYS A 17 0.67 1.70 9.82
N VAL A 18 0.84 0.37 9.83
CA VAL A 18 -0.29 -0.56 9.66
C VAL A 18 -0.44 -1.31 10.98
N ASP A 19 -1.54 -1.03 11.68
CA ASP A 19 -1.93 -1.71 12.91
C ASP A 19 -2.93 -2.82 12.55
N ALA A 20 -2.64 -4.06 12.91
CA ALA A 20 -3.47 -5.19 12.53
C ALA A 20 -3.58 -6.22 13.65
N SER A 21 -4.79 -6.72 13.84
CA SER A 21 -5.14 -7.86 14.69
C SER A 21 -5.98 -8.85 13.87
N ASP A 22 -6.50 -9.90 14.49
CA ASP A 22 -7.30 -10.91 13.77
C ASP A 22 -8.64 -10.38 13.25
N ASP A 23 -9.13 -9.29 13.84
CA ASP A 23 -10.46 -8.71 13.63
C ASP A 23 -10.45 -7.31 13.00
N ARG A 24 -9.29 -6.63 12.93
CA ARG A 24 -9.20 -5.30 12.33
C ARG A 24 -7.85 -5.03 11.68
N LEU A 25 -7.85 -4.04 10.81
CA LEU A 25 -6.65 -3.43 10.25
C LEU A 25 -6.89 -1.93 10.10
N ASP A 26 -5.98 -1.11 10.62
CA ASP A 26 -5.99 0.34 10.51
C ASP A 26 -4.66 0.81 9.89
N VAL A 27 -4.75 1.68 8.89
CA VAL A 27 -3.61 2.16 8.11
C VAL A 27 -3.46 3.66 8.31
N TYR A 28 -2.28 4.10 8.69
CA TYR A 28 -1.92 5.49 8.89
C TYR A 28 -0.76 5.84 7.96
N CYS A 29 -0.81 7.01 7.30
CA CYS A 29 0.34 7.48 6.52
C CYS A 29 1.46 8.00 7.44
N ALA A 30 2.57 8.46 6.85
CA ALA A 30 3.73 8.96 7.58
C ALA A 30 3.40 10.13 8.54
N ASP A 31 2.41 10.96 8.21
CA ASP A 31 1.97 12.09 9.05
C ASP A 31 1.01 11.67 10.17
N GLY A 32 0.72 10.38 10.32
CA GLY A 32 -0.20 9.85 11.32
C GLY A 32 -1.68 9.97 10.94
N VAL A 33 -2.01 10.42 9.73
CA VAL A 33 -3.39 10.52 9.26
C VAL A 33 -3.96 9.12 8.97
N HIS A 34 -5.16 8.85 9.45
CA HIS A 34 -5.85 7.57 9.22
C HIS A 34 -6.35 7.47 7.77
N ARG A 35 -5.80 6.53 7.01
CA ARG A 35 -6.05 6.34 5.58
C ARG A 35 -7.07 5.25 5.31
N VAL A 36 -6.93 4.05 5.89
CA VAL A 36 -7.84 2.92 5.61
C VAL A 36 -8.18 2.17 6.88
N ALA A 37 -9.46 1.79 7.05
CA ALA A 37 -9.93 0.98 8.17
C ALA A 37 -10.72 -0.24 7.69
N LEU A 38 -10.28 -1.43 8.07
CA LEU A 38 -10.95 -2.70 7.77
C LEU A 38 -11.42 -3.38 9.06
N ARG A 39 -12.60 -4.00 9.04
CA ARG A 39 -13.15 -4.74 10.19
C ARG A 39 -13.69 -6.11 9.76
N LYS A 40 -13.42 -7.12 10.56
CA LYS A 40 -13.99 -8.46 10.43
C LYS A 40 -15.40 -8.45 11.04
N GLY A 41 -16.40 -8.82 10.24
CA GLY A 41 -17.75 -9.03 10.73
C GLY A 41 -17.87 -10.32 11.55
N GLY A 42 -19.02 -10.51 12.21
CA GLY A 42 -19.34 -11.74 12.95
C GLY A 42 -19.40 -12.99 12.06
N ASP A 43 -19.56 -12.81 10.75
CA ASP A 43 -19.48 -13.86 9.72
C ASP A 43 -18.04 -14.15 9.25
N GLY A 44 -17.05 -13.49 9.86
CA GLY A 44 -15.64 -13.67 9.55
C GLY A 44 -15.16 -12.93 8.30
N VAL A 45 -16.03 -12.18 7.62
CA VAL A 45 -15.68 -11.45 6.39
C VAL A 45 -15.11 -10.08 6.74
N ILE A 46 -13.94 -9.76 6.16
CA ILE A 46 -13.33 -8.42 6.25
C ILE A 46 -14.10 -7.45 5.36
N ARG A 47 -14.53 -6.34 5.94
CA ARG A 47 -15.23 -5.25 5.25
C ARG A 47 -14.50 -3.94 5.43
N ASP A 48 -14.58 -3.12 4.40
CA ASP A 48 -14.16 -1.74 4.47
C ASP A 48 -15.10 -0.94 5.38
N LYS A 49 -14.51 -0.27 6.38
CA LYS A 49 -15.17 0.61 7.35
C LYS A 49 -14.50 1.98 7.40
N SER A 50 -13.67 2.32 6.40
CA SER A 50 -12.95 3.60 6.33
C SER A 50 -13.85 4.80 6.55
N ASN A 51 -14.88 4.96 5.73
CA ASN A 51 -15.78 6.13 5.80
C ASN A 51 -16.50 6.21 7.15
N GLU A 52 -16.96 5.07 7.68
CA GLU A 52 -17.67 5.00 8.97
C GLU A 52 -16.75 5.39 10.16
N LEU A 53 -15.44 5.18 10.01
CA LEU A 53 -14.43 5.45 11.03
C LEU A 53 -13.61 6.71 10.74
N GLY A 54 -14.05 7.53 9.78
CA GLY A 54 -13.41 8.81 9.44
C GLY A 54 -12.06 8.68 8.74
N ALA A 55 -11.72 7.53 8.18
CA ALA A 55 -10.52 7.37 7.37
C ALA A 55 -10.70 8.01 5.98
N ILE A 56 -9.63 8.58 5.43
CA ILE A 56 -9.70 9.40 4.22
C ILE A 56 -9.88 8.57 2.94
N ASP A 57 -9.26 7.39 2.88
CA ASP A 57 -9.29 6.53 1.69
C ASP A 57 -10.19 5.33 1.87
N LYS A 58 -10.71 4.85 0.74
CA LYS A 58 -11.40 3.57 0.66
C LYS A 58 -10.40 2.41 0.57
N HIS A 59 -10.80 1.24 1.07
CA HIS A 59 -10.11 -0.01 0.76
C HIS A 59 -9.99 -0.19 -0.75
N ASP A 60 -8.77 -0.32 -1.22
CA ASP A 60 -8.43 -0.53 -2.62
C ASP A 60 -7.14 -1.34 -2.70
N LEU A 61 -7.21 -2.48 -3.40
CA LEU A 61 -6.12 -3.41 -3.67
C LEU A 61 -5.55 -3.28 -5.08
N SER A 62 -5.86 -2.17 -5.77
CA SER A 62 -5.33 -1.90 -7.10
C SER A 62 -3.81 -2.07 -7.13
N PRO A 63 -3.25 -2.70 -8.17
CA PRO A 63 -1.81 -3.02 -8.20
C PRO A 63 -0.96 -1.75 -8.08
N ILE A 64 -0.08 -1.72 -7.07
CA ILE A 64 0.96 -0.70 -6.92
C ILE A 64 2.18 -1.05 -7.80
N PRO A 65 2.99 -0.08 -8.26
CA PRO A 65 4.18 -0.34 -9.07
C PRO A 65 5.09 -1.39 -8.44
N LYS A 66 5.69 -2.29 -9.24
CA LYS A 66 6.53 -3.37 -8.68
C LYS A 66 7.83 -2.85 -8.07
N ASN A 67 8.47 -1.89 -8.72
CA ASN A 67 9.70 -1.25 -8.27
C ASN A 67 9.58 -0.45 -6.97
N THR A 68 8.38 -0.26 -6.42
CA THR A 68 8.18 0.43 -5.14
C THR A 68 7.82 -0.52 -3.99
N ARG A 69 7.71 -1.82 -4.25
CA ARG A 69 7.27 -2.80 -3.23
C ARG A 69 8.45 -3.22 -2.37
N VAL A 70 8.64 -2.54 -1.25
CA VAL A 70 9.71 -2.77 -0.26
C VAL A 70 9.43 -3.99 0.62
N TYR A 71 8.16 -4.27 0.92
CA TYR A 71 7.75 -5.38 1.78
C TYR A 71 7.12 -6.52 0.98
N LYS A 72 7.36 -7.75 1.44
CA LYS A 72 6.72 -8.95 0.90
C LYS A 72 6.26 -9.91 2.00
N LEU A 73 5.31 -10.77 1.63
CA LEU A 73 4.89 -11.92 2.45
C LEU A 73 5.73 -13.13 2.06
N HIS A 74 6.51 -13.66 2.99
CA HIS A 74 7.30 -14.87 2.79
C HIS A 74 6.42 -16.14 2.92
N ALA A 75 6.91 -17.26 2.40
CA ALA A 75 6.19 -18.54 2.43
C ALA A 75 5.94 -19.08 3.85
N ASP A 76 6.76 -18.67 4.81
CA ASP A 76 6.61 -18.96 6.24
C ASP A 76 5.52 -18.09 6.93
N GLY A 77 4.86 -17.20 6.18
CA GLY A 77 3.84 -16.28 6.68
C GLY A 77 4.39 -14.99 7.30
N ARG A 78 5.72 -14.82 7.36
CA ARG A 78 6.36 -13.61 7.88
C ARG A 78 6.29 -12.47 6.87
N ILE A 79 6.07 -11.26 7.36
CA ILE A 79 6.21 -10.04 6.58
C ILE A 79 7.64 -9.53 6.75
N GLY A 80 8.36 -9.37 5.65
CA GLY A 80 9.76 -8.94 5.63
C GLY A 80 10.06 -8.00 4.49
N LEU A 81 11.30 -7.51 4.47
CA LEU A 81 11.82 -6.75 3.33
C LEU A 81 12.02 -7.68 2.13
N ASP A 82 11.79 -7.12 0.94
CA ASP A 82 12.18 -7.74 -0.31
C ASP A 82 13.71 -7.75 -0.47
N GLU A 83 14.23 -8.69 -1.24
CA GLU A 83 15.65 -8.80 -1.54
C GLU A 83 16.22 -7.52 -2.19
N GLU A 84 15.39 -6.83 -2.98
CA GLU A 84 15.76 -5.57 -3.63
C GLU A 84 15.29 -4.33 -2.85
N ALA A 85 14.90 -4.48 -1.58
CA ALA A 85 14.30 -3.42 -0.77
C ALA A 85 15.09 -2.11 -0.82
N SER A 86 16.42 -2.16 -0.75
CA SER A 86 17.28 -0.96 -0.80
C SER A 86 17.07 -0.15 -2.08
N ALA A 87 17.03 -0.81 -3.25
CA ALA A 87 16.80 -0.12 -4.53
C ALA A 87 15.35 0.39 -4.64
N ARG A 88 14.39 -0.37 -4.10
CA ARG A 88 12.97 -0.01 -4.14
C ARG A 88 12.60 1.12 -3.18
N ILE A 89 13.38 1.34 -2.12
CA ILE A 89 13.22 2.50 -1.23
C ILE A 89 13.48 3.79 -2.01
N GLU A 90 14.54 3.85 -2.83
CA GLU A 90 14.82 5.05 -3.64
C GLU A 90 13.71 5.28 -4.68
N ALA A 91 13.32 4.24 -5.42
CA ALA A 91 12.21 4.34 -6.38
C ALA A 91 10.88 4.76 -5.71
N SER A 92 10.65 4.31 -4.47
CA SER A 92 9.47 4.72 -3.70
C SER A 92 9.50 6.21 -3.38
N ARG A 93 10.66 6.80 -3.04
CA ARG A 93 10.77 8.23 -2.74
C ARG A 93 10.42 9.12 -3.93
N GLU A 94 10.79 8.71 -5.13
CA GLU A 94 10.47 9.44 -6.37
C GLU A 94 8.99 9.36 -6.75
N LEU A 95 8.29 8.32 -6.28
CA LEU A 95 6.90 8.03 -6.64
C LEU A 95 5.90 8.33 -5.52
N VAL A 96 6.34 8.56 -4.28
CA VAL A 96 5.45 9.00 -3.21
C VAL A 96 4.84 10.35 -3.57
N GLN A 97 3.51 10.41 -3.51
CA GLN A 97 2.75 11.63 -3.75
C GLN A 97 2.75 12.55 -2.53
N ALA A 98 2.31 13.79 -2.73
CA ALA A 98 2.25 14.81 -1.68
C ALA A 98 1.42 14.39 -0.45
N ASP A 99 0.46 13.47 -0.62
CA ASP A 99 -0.35 12.91 0.47
C ASP A 99 0.25 11.62 1.08
N ASN A 100 1.55 11.38 0.89
CA ASN A 100 2.33 10.29 1.46
C ASN A 100 1.86 8.88 1.06
N ARG A 101 1.25 8.73 -0.12
CA ARG A 101 0.91 7.43 -0.71
C ARG A 101 1.62 7.19 -2.04
N ILE A 102 1.82 5.93 -2.36
CA ILE A 102 2.16 5.48 -3.71
C ILE A 102 0.85 5.17 -4.43
N LEU A 103 0.67 5.75 -5.62
CA LEU A 103 -0.52 5.49 -6.44
C LEU A 103 -0.51 4.08 -7.04
N SER A 104 -1.67 3.61 -7.46
CA SER A 104 -1.77 2.42 -8.29
C SER A 104 -1.20 2.65 -9.70
N ILE A 105 -0.86 1.55 -10.39
CA ILE A 105 -0.38 1.58 -11.77
C ILE A 105 -1.39 2.30 -12.69
N GLU A 106 -2.70 2.05 -12.49
CA GLU A 106 -3.75 2.69 -13.29
C GLU A 106 -3.89 4.19 -13.01
N GLU A 107 -3.66 4.63 -11.76
CA GLU A 107 -3.60 6.06 -11.44
C GLU A 107 -2.40 6.72 -12.12
N TYR A 108 -1.21 6.10 -12.11
CA TYR A 108 -0.02 6.63 -12.80
C TYR A 108 -0.21 6.72 -14.31
N LYS A 109 -0.86 5.74 -14.94
CA LYS A 109 -1.16 5.79 -16.39
C LYS A 109 -2.03 6.99 -16.79
N LYS A 110 -2.81 7.54 -15.86
CA LYS A 110 -3.65 8.73 -16.10
C LYS A 110 -2.88 10.03 -15.89
N MET A 111 -1.72 9.99 -15.24
CA MET A 111 -0.88 11.15 -15.01
C MET A 111 0.05 11.37 -16.20
N ALA A 112 0.20 12.62 -16.62
CA ALA A 112 1.09 12.97 -17.72
C ALA A 112 2.56 12.69 -17.34
N GLY A 113 3.33 12.14 -18.29
CA GLY A 113 4.77 11.96 -18.16
C GLY A 113 5.24 10.66 -17.49
N TYR A 114 4.34 9.90 -16.85
CA TYR A 114 4.68 8.60 -16.29
C TYR A 114 4.62 7.50 -17.35
N THR A 115 5.56 6.56 -17.28
CA THR A 115 5.56 5.36 -18.14
C THR A 115 5.52 4.10 -17.29
N VAL A 116 4.86 3.05 -17.82
CA VAL A 116 4.76 1.74 -17.16
C VAL A 116 5.33 0.68 -18.09
N ASP A 117 6.29 -0.09 -17.61
CA ASP A 117 6.88 -1.18 -18.38
C ASP A 117 6.00 -2.45 -18.38
N GLN A 118 6.41 -3.46 -19.17
CA GLN A 118 5.66 -4.72 -19.31
C GLN A 118 5.56 -5.53 -18.02
N ILE A 119 6.47 -5.29 -17.07
CA ILE A 119 6.47 -6.00 -15.79
C ILE A 119 5.78 -5.20 -14.68
N GLY A 120 5.30 -3.98 -14.96
CA GLY A 120 4.54 -3.16 -14.03
C GLY A 120 5.38 -2.26 -13.12
N ASN A 121 6.61 -1.91 -13.53
CA ASN A 121 7.34 -0.82 -12.91
C ASN A 121 6.85 0.52 -13.48
N VAL A 122 6.89 1.55 -12.64
CA VAL A 122 6.58 2.91 -13.05
C VAL A 122 7.85 3.75 -13.02
N GLN A 123 8.02 4.60 -14.03
CA GLN A 123 9.09 5.59 -14.10
C GLN A 123 8.49 6.99 -14.11
N ALA A 124 9.05 7.87 -13.28
CA ALA A 124 8.70 9.29 -13.29
C ALA A 124 9.15 9.94 -14.62
N PRO A 125 8.46 11.00 -15.06
CA PRO A 125 8.96 11.83 -16.15
C PRO A 125 10.36 12.35 -15.83
N LYS A 126 11.25 12.35 -16.84
CA LYS A 126 12.59 12.93 -16.77
C LYS A 126 12.55 14.45 -16.87
#